data_AF-A0A672LI76-F1
#
_entry.id   AF-A0A672LI76-F1
#
_cell.length_a   1.000
_cell.length_b   1.000
_cell.length_c   1.000
_cell.angle_alpha   90.00
_cell.angle_beta   90.00
_cell.angle_gamma   90.00
#
_symmetry.space_group_name_H-M   'P 1'
#
loop_
_entity.id
_entity.type
_entity.pdbx_description
1 polymer ?
#
loop_
_entity_poly.entity_id
_entity_poly.type
_entity_poly.pdbx_seq_one_letter_code
_entity_poly.pdbx_strand_id
1 'polypeptide(L)'
;MAVEKRLAYSIIQFLRDQTHCGSLNSDEQESLEVAVQCLETTFKISSSDYHLAAPQPLREIFLNSLLKNDIVSLPETFPSPEDIERAEQLKNEGNNHMKEENYSSAVDCYTKAIELDQRNAVYYCNRAAAHSKLGNYTEATGDCERAIAIDPSYSKAYGRMG
;
A
#
# COMPACT_ATOMS: atom_id res chain seq x y z
N MET A 1 -26.15 -12.61 -2.43
CA MET A 1 -26.88 -12.61 -1.13
C MET A 1 -25.97 -12.82 0.10
N ALA A 2 -25.00 -13.74 0.11
CA ALA A 2 -24.17 -13.98 1.30
C ALA A 2 -23.08 -12.91 1.51
N VAL A 3 -22.53 -12.34 0.43
CA VAL A 3 -21.44 -11.36 0.51
C VAL A 3 -21.95 -10.00 0.99
N GLU A 4 -23.11 -9.59 0.48
CA GLU A 4 -23.78 -8.33 0.84
C GLU A 4 -24.16 -8.33 2.32
N LYS A 5 -24.63 -9.47 2.84
CA LYS A 5 -24.91 -9.64 4.27
C LYS A 5 -23.65 -9.61 5.12
N ARG A 6 -22.54 -10.20 4.66
CA ARG A 6 -21.24 -10.11 5.35
C ARG A 6 -20.73 -8.68 5.39
N LEU A 7 -20.83 -7.94 4.29
CA LEU A 7 -20.44 -6.53 4.23
C LEU A 7 -21.29 -5.69 5.19
N ALA A 8 -22.61 -5.84 5.15
CA ALA A 8 -23.51 -5.14 6.06
C ALA A 8 -23.21 -5.47 7.53
N TYR A 9 -22.92 -6.74 7.85
CA TYR A 9 -22.51 -7.14 9.21
C TYR A 9 -21.21 -6.46 9.65
N SER A 10 -20.19 -6.40 8.78
CA SER A 10 -18.94 -5.70 9.05
C SER A 10 -19.12 -4.19 9.29
N ILE A 11 -20.05 -3.55 8.57
CA ILE A 11 -20.41 -2.14 8.78
C ILE A 11 -21.09 -1.98 10.14
N ILE A 12 -22.07 -2.82 10.46
CA ILE A 12 -22.78 -2.79 11.75
C ILE A 12 -21.80 -2.92 12.93
N GLN A 13 -20.87 -3.87 12.86
CA GLN A 13 -19.85 -4.06 13.90
C GLN A 13 -18.98 -2.81 14.05
N PHE A 14 -18.52 -2.21 12.94
CA PHE A 14 -17.76 -0.98 12.99
C PHE A 14 -18.52 0.17 13.65
N LEU A 15 -19.81 0.37 13.31
CA LEU A 15 -20.63 1.43 13.92
C LEU A 15 -20.83 1.19 15.44
N ARG A 16 -21.00 -0.06 15.87
CA ARG A 16 -21.06 -0.42 17.30
C ARG A 16 -19.75 -0.17 18.03
N ASP A 17 -18.61 -0.45 17.40
CA ASP A 17 -17.31 -0.13 18.00
C ASP A 17 -17.14 1.38 18.19
N GLN A 18 -17.70 2.20 17.30
CA GLN A 18 -17.66 3.67 17.42
C GLN A 18 -18.54 4.21 18.57
N THR A 19 -19.71 3.61 18.84
CA THR A 19 -20.55 4.05 19.99
C THR A 19 -19.85 3.80 21.33
N HIS A 20 -19.05 2.74 21.43
CA HIS A 20 -18.28 2.41 22.64
C HIS A 20 -16.99 3.20 22.82
N CYS A 21 -16.45 3.82 21.76
CA CYS A 21 -15.13 4.46 21.80
C CYS A 21 -15.12 5.90 22.38
N GLY A 22 -16.27 6.42 22.84
CA GLY A 22 -16.36 7.63 23.67
C GLY A 22 -16.05 8.97 22.99
N SER A 23 -15.95 9.00 21.66
CA SER A 23 -15.67 10.23 20.89
C SER A 23 -16.93 10.99 20.46
N LEU A 24 -18.11 10.39 20.59
CA LEU A 24 -19.38 10.91 20.07
C LEU A 24 -20.21 11.54 21.19
N ASN A 25 -20.91 12.62 20.88
CA ASN A 25 -21.91 13.20 21.78
C ASN A 25 -23.20 12.36 21.82
N SER A 26 -24.11 12.66 22.76
CA SER A 26 -25.34 11.89 22.97
C SER A 26 -26.21 11.81 21.71
N ASP A 27 -26.33 12.91 20.96
CA ASP A 27 -27.16 12.98 19.76
C ASP A 27 -26.56 12.16 18.60
N GLU A 28 -25.23 12.15 18.49
CA GLU A 28 -24.48 11.34 17.52
C GLU A 28 -24.57 9.85 17.84
N GLN A 29 -24.55 9.46 19.12
CA GLN A 29 -24.73 8.07 19.54
C GLN A 29 -26.13 7.56 19.19
N GLU A 30 -27.17 8.34 19.46
CA GLU A 30 -28.55 7.98 19.10
C GLU A 30 -28.72 7.86 17.59
N SER A 31 -28.14 8.80 16.82
CA SER A 31 -28.15 8.75 15.35
C SER A 31 -27.47 7.49 14.81
N LEU A 32 -26.38 7.06 15.44
CA LEU A 32 -25.61 5.88 15.05
C LEU A 32 -26.36 4.58 15.38
N GLU A 33 -27.03 4.52 16.52
CA GLU A 33 -27.90 3.40 16.90
C GLU A 33 -29.07 3.22 15.93
N VAL A 34 -29.71 4.32 15.52
CA VAL A 34 -30.77 4.30 14.49
C VAL A 34 -30.23 3.73 13.18
N ALA A 35 -29.04 4.17 12.75
CA ALA A 35 -28.41 3.66 11.53
C ALA A 35 -28.13 2.14 11.60
N VAL A 36 -27.62 1.66 12.75
CA VAL A 36 -27.42 0.22 12.99
C VAL A 36 -28.74 -0.55 12.87
N GLN A 37 -29.80 -0.06 13.51
CA GLN A 37 -31.11 -0.72 13.48
C GLN A 37 -31.71 -0.76 12.07
N CYS A 38 -31.54 0.30 11.28
CA CYS A 38 -31.96 0.35 9.87
C CYS A 38 -31.23 -0.71 9.03
N LEU A 39 -29.91 -0.86 9.22
CA LEU A 39 -29.10 -1.85 8.50
C LEU A 39 -29.50 -3.28 8.90
N GLU A 40 -29.68 -3.56 10.19
CA GLU A 40 -30.13 -4.87 10.67
C GLU A 40 -31.47 -5.29 10.08
N THR A 41 -32.42 -4.37 10.05
CA THR A 41 -33.77 -4.60 9.50
C THR A 41 -33.72 -4.82 7.99
N THR A 42 -32.96 -3.99 7.28
CA THR A 42 -32.86 -4.04 5.80
C THR A 42 -32.20 -5.33 5.33
N PHE A 43 -31.11 -5.74 5.97
CA PHE A 43 -30.33 -6.90 5.58
C PHE A 43 -30.76 -8.20 6.26
N LYS A 44 -31.72 -8.13 7.20
CA LYS A 44 -32.18 -9.25 8.05
C LYS A 44 -30.99 -9.90 8.77
N ILE A 45 -30.28 -9.08 9.53
CA ILE A 45 -29.08 -9.43 10.29
C ILE A 45 -29.37 -9.21 11.78
N SER A 46 -28.87 -10.09 12.62
CA SER A 46 -28.95 -10.00 14.08
C SER A 46 -27.56 -10.12 14.71
N SER A 47 -27.46 -9.69 15.97
CA SER A 47 -26.23 -9.79 16.78
C SER A 47 -25.66 -11.21 16.88
N SER A 48 -26.49 -12.24 16.68
CA SER A 48 -26.12 -13.65 16.73
C SER A 48 -25.55 -14.22 15.42
N ASP A 49 -25.53 -13.45 14.32
CA ASP A 49 -25.04 -13.90 13.01
C ASP A 49 -23.51 -13.90 12.89
N TYR A 50 -22.80 -14.45 13.88
CA TYR A 50 -21.33 -14.49 13.93
C TYR A 50 -20.67 -15.17 12.73
N HIS A 51 -21.38 -16.08 12.04
CA HIS A 51 -20.92 -16.68 10.78
C HIS A 51 -20.67 -15.63 9.67
N LEU A 52 -21.31 -14.45 9.76
CA LEU A 52 -21.11 -13.35 8.82
C LEU A 52 -19.88 -12.49 9.15
N ALA A 53 -19.22 -12.71 10.29
CA ALA A 53 -18.04 -11.96 10.69
C ALA A 53 -16.90 -12.16 9.69
N ALA A 54 -16.33 -11.04 9.25
CA ALA A 54 -15.10 -11.04 8.47
C ALA A 54 -13.91 -11.42 9.38
N PRO A 55 -12.86 -12.06 8.82
CA PRO A 55 -11.66 -12.44 9.58
C PRO A 55 -10.84 -11.25 10.10
N GLN A 56 -11.05 -10.06 9.52
CA GLN A 56 -10.41 -8.81 9.93
C GLN A 56 -11.50 -7.73 10.13
N PRO A 57 -11.27 -6.76 11.03
CA PRO A 57 -12.20 -5.65 11.22
C PRO A 57 -12.28 -4.77 9.97
N LEU A 58 -13.45 -4.19 9.72
CA LEU A 58 -13.70 -3.38 8.52
C LEU A 58 -12.70 -2.24 8.36
N ARG A 59 -12.30 -1.61 9.47
CA ARG A 59 -11.29 -0.56 9.50
C ARG A 59 -9.95 -1.05 8.95
N GLU A 60 -9.51 -2.25 9.34
CA GLU A 60 -8.26 -2.82 8.87
C GLU A 60 -8.36 -3.23 7.40
N ILE A 61 -9.49 -3.80 6.97
CA ILE A 61 -9.73 -4.10 5.55
C ILE A 61 -9.66 -2.81 4.71
N PHE A 62 -10.28 -1.73 5.18
CA PHE A 62 -10.26 -0.44 4.51
C PHE A 62 -8.85 0.17 4.49
N LEU A 63 -8.14 0.17 5.62
CA LEU A 63 -6.74 0.61 5.69
C LEU A 63 -5.86 -0.22 4.76
N ASN A 64 -6.02 -1.54 4.73
CA ASN A 64 -5.31 -2.41 3.81
C ASN A 64 -5.66 -2.12 2.35
N SER A 65 -6.89 -1.69 2.04
CA SER A 65 -7.26 -1.25 0.70
C SER A 65 -6.64 0.10 0.32
N LEU A 66 -6.55 1.03 1.26
CA LEU A 66 -5.86 2.31 1.04
C LEU A 66 -4.36 2.07 0.87
N LEU A 67 -3.78 1.27 1.75
CA LEU A 67 -2.39 0.85 1.69
C LEU A 67 -2.12 0.06 0.42
N LYS A 68 -3.01 -0.82 -0.06
CA LYS A 68 -2.83 -1.53 -1.35
C LYS A 68 -2.94 -0.61 -2.57
N ASN A 69 -3.56 0.56 -2.45
CA ASN A 69 -3.54 1.58 -3.52
C ASN A 69 -2.24 2.40 -3.53
N ASP A 70 -1.54 2.50 -2.38
CA ASP A 70 -0.20 3.12 -2.28
C ASP A 70 0.95 2.09 -2.26
N ILE A 71 0.63 0.80 -2.14
CA ILE A 71 1.54 -0.34 -2.15
C ILE A 71 1.10 -1.20 -3.32
N VAL A 72 1.73 -0.99 -4.48
CA VAL A 72 1.95 -2.08 -5.42
C VAL A 72 2.40 -3.28 -4.59
N SER A 73 1.53 -4.30 -4.55
CA SER A 73 1.74 -5.53 -3.84
C SER A 73 3.12 -6.05 -4.19
N LEU A 74 4.05 -6.05 -3.23
CA LEU A 74 5.26 -6.83 -3.38
C LEU A 74 4.82 -8.26 -3.68
N PRO A 75 5.19 -8.85 -4.83
CA PRO A 75 4.80 -10.20 -5.15
C PRO A 75 5.20 -11.12 -3.99
N GLU A 76 4.23 -11.91 -3.51
CA GLU A 76 4.47 -12.92 -2.47
C GLU A 76 5.44 -14.02 -2.98
N THR A 77 5.66 -14.08 -4.30
CA THR A 77 6.69 -14.90 -4.94
C THR A 77 8.06 -14.25 -4.83
N PHE A 78 9.00 -14.95 -4.20
CA PHE A 78 10.41 -14.56 -4.23
C PHE A 78 10.92 -14.64 -5.68
N PRO A 79 11.69 -13.64 -6.16
CA PRO A 79 12.23 -13.67 -7.50
C PRO A 79 13.13 -14.89 -7.68
N SER A 80 13.10 -15.50 -8.86
CA SER A 80 13.98 -16.63 -9.16
C SER A 80 15.44 -16.16 -9.21
N PRO A 81 16.42 -17.05 -9.01
CA PRO A 81 17.84 -16.68 -9.15
C PRO A 81 18.16 -16.03 -10.51
N GLU A 82 17.49 -16.48 -11.57
CA GLU A 82 17.62 -15.90 -12.92
C GLU A 82 17.07 -14.47 -12.99
N ASP A 83 15.92 -14.21 -12.35
CA ASP A 83 15.33 -12.86 -12.29
C ASP A 83 16.20 -11.90 -11.48
N ILE A 84 16.79 -12.36 -10.37
CA ILE A 84 17.73 -11.58 -9.56
C ILE A 84 18.96 -11.20 -10.40
N GLU A 85 19.55 -12.17 -11.11
CA GLU A 85 20.71 -11.90 -11.97
C GLU A 85 20.36 -10.90 -13.08
N ARG A 86 19.20 -11.07 -13.71
CA ARG A 86 18.72 -10.17 -14.77
C ARG A 86 18.41 -8.77 -14.25
N ALA A 87 17.83 -8.65 -13.06
CA ALA A 87 17.60 -7.38 -12.38
C ALA A 87 18.93 -6.66 -12.08
N GLU A 88 19.94 -7.39 -11.63
CA GLU A 88 21.28 -6.86 -11.40
C GLU A 88 21.96 -6.37 -12.70
N GLN A 89 21.79 -7.10 -13.81
CA GLN A 89 22.27 -6.67 -15.12
C GLN A 89 21.59 -5.36 -15.57
N LEU A 90 20.26 -5.28 -15.45
CA LEU A 90 19.50 -4.07 -15.78
C LEU A 90 19.90 -2.88 -14.90
N LYS A 91 20.13 -3.10 -13.59
CA LYS A 91 20.67 -2.06 -12.70
C LYS A 91 22.04 -1.58 -13.19
N ASN A 92 22.93 -2.48 -13.60
CA ASN A 92 24.25 -2.10 -14.10
C ASN A 92 24.17 -1.32 -15.42
N GLU A 93 23.25 -1.69 -16.31
CA GLU A 93 22.98 -0.94 -17.54
C GLU A 93 22.42 0.47 -17.23
N GLY A 94 21.46 0.57 -16.31
CA GLY A 94 20.96 1.85 -15.82
C GLY A 94 22.07 2.73 -15.21
N ASN A 95 23.01 2.13 -14.47
CA ASN A 95 24.17 2.84 -13.93
C ASN A 95 25.10 3.36 -15.03
N ASN A 96 25.22 2.67 -16.16
CA ASN A 96 26.00 3.14 -17.30
C ASN A 96 25.30 4.34 -17.97
N HIS A 97 23.99 4.25 -18.19
CA HIS A 97 23.21 5.39 -18.69
C HIS A 97 23.26 6.60 -17.75
N MET A 98 23.31 6.40 -16.43
CA MET A 98 23.54 7.50 -15.48
C MET A 98 24.88 8.21 -15.69
N LYS A 99 25.94 7.47 -16.06
CA LYS A 99 27.27 8.05 -16.34
C LYS A 99 27.31 8.78 -17.68
N GLU A 100 26.51 8.34 -18.63
CA GLU A 100 26.32 8.97 -19.94
C GLU A 100 25.35 10.16 -19.89
N GLU A 101 24.80 10.48 -18.71
CA GLU A 101 23.76 11.50 -18.52
C GLU A 101 22.45 11.20 -19.27
N ASN A 102 22.26 9.95 -19.73
CA ASN A 102 21.06 9.43 -20.37
C ASN A 102 20.01 9.03 -19.32
N TYR A 103 19.52 10.01 -18.55
CA TYR A 103 18.71 9.75 -17.36
C TYR A 103 17.36 9.06 -17.64
N SER A 104 16.74 9.32 -18.80
CA SER A 104 15.48 8.65 -19.19
C SER A 104 15.69 7.15 -19.39
N SER A 105 16.71 6.75 -20.14
CA SER A 105 17.08 5.34 -20.33
C SER A 105 17.49 4.68 -19.01
N ALA A 106 18.15 5.42 -18.11
CA ALA A 106 18.45 4.93 -16.77
C ALA A 106 17.17 4.60 -15.98
N VAL A 107 16.16 5.49 -16.00
CA VAL A 107 14.85 5.24 -15.37
C VAL A 107 14.20 3.97 -15.94
N ASP A 108 14.23 3.77 -17.25
CA ASP A 108 13.65 2.58 -17.89
C ASP A 108 14.35 1.30 -17.43
N CYS A 109 15.68 1.28 -17.38
CA CYS A 109 16.46 0.15 -16.91
C CYS A 109 16.15 -0.19 -15.45
N TYR A 110 16.11 0.80 -14.56
CA TYR A 110 15.78 0.56 -13.15
C TYR A 110 14.33 0.12 -12.97
N THR A 111 13.40 0.63 -13.78
CA THR A 111 12.00 0.20 -13.75
C THR A 111 11.87 -1.28 -14.10
N LYS A 112 12.55 -1.73 -15.16
CA LYS A 112 12.61 -3.16 -15.51
C LYS A 112 13.28 -4.00 -14.43
N ALA A 113 14.31 -3.49 -13.75
CA ALA A 113 14.94 -4.18 -12.63
C ALA A 113 13.96 -4.34 -11.44
N ILE A 114 13.17 -3.31 -11.15
CA ILE A 114 12.13 -3.32 -10.11
C ILE A 114 11.01 -4.32 -10.46
N GLU A 115 10.60 -4.40 -11.73
CA GLU A 115 9.59 -5.36 -12.18
C GLU A 115 10.00 -6.82 -11.90
N LEU A 116 11.30 -7.11 -11.99
CA LEU A 116 11.88 -8.43 -11.71
C LEU A 116 12.09 -8.66 -10.21
N ASP A 117 12.60 -7.67 -9.48
CA ASP A 117 12.79 -7.74 -8.03
C ASP A 117 12.41 -6.42 -7.35
N GLN A 118 11.22 -6.43 -6.76
CA GLN A 118 10.64 -5.30 -6.03
C GLN A 118 11.16 -5.16 -4.60
N ARG A 119 12.01 -6.08 -4.13
CA ARG A 119 12.51 -6.13 -2.74
C ARG A 119 13.90 -5.53 -2.58
N ASN A 120 14.46 -4.97 -3.64
CA ASN A 120 15.79 -4.37 -3.60
C ASN A 120 15.71 -2.84 -3.52
N ALA A 121 15.99 -2.29 -2.33
CA ALA A 121 15.99 -0.85 -2.07
C ALA A 121 16.94 -0.06 -2.98
N VAL A 122 18.00 -0.71 -3.51
CA VAL A 122 18.99 -0.06 -4.38
C VAL A 122 18.36 0.39 -5.70
N TYR A 123 17.44 -0.40 -6.28
CA TYR A 123 16.86 -0.08 -7.58
C TYR A 123 15.98 1.17 -7.51
N TYR A 124 15.12 1.25 -6.50
CA TYR A 124 14.29 2.42 -6.23
C TYR A 124 15.14 3.65 -5.99
N CYS A 125 16.15 3.55 -5.12
CA CYS A 125 17.01 4.70 -4.84
C CYS A 125 17.79 5.17 -6.08
N ASN A 126 18.27 4.24 -6.93
CA ASN A 126 18.95 4.59 -8.17
C ASN A 126 18.01 5.24 -9.18
N ARG A 127 16.77 4.77 -9.28
CA ARG A 127 15.72 5.40 -10.10
C ARG A 127 15.37 6.78 -9.57
N ALA A 128 15.30 6.97 -8.25
CA ALA A 128 15.12 8.28 -7.62
C ALA A 128 16.21 9.26 -8.06
N ALA A 129 17.48 8.84 -8.06
CA ALA A 129 18.57 9.69 -8.53
C ALA A 129 18.42 10.10 -10.00
N ALA A 130 17.96 9.19 -10.86
CA ALA A 130 17.69 9.50 -12.27
C ALA A 130 16.51 10.47 -12.41
N HIS A 131 15.43 10.27 -11.66
CA HIS A 131 14.29 11.20 -11.62
C HIS A 131 14.70 12.60 -11.12
N SER A 132 15.52 12.70 -10.07
CA SER A 132 16.05 13.99 -9.62
C SER A 132 16.84 14.71 -10.70
N LYS A 133 17.62 13.99 -11.52
CA LYS A 133 18.37 14.57 -12.64
C LYS A 133 17.47 15.06 -13.78
N LEU A 134 16.30 14.46 -13.94
CA LEU A 134 15.26 14.89 -14.89
C LEU A 134 14.37 16.03 -14.33
N GLY A 135 14.48 16.36 -13.04
CA GLY A 135 13.61 17.32 -12.36
C GLY A 135 12.28 16.74 -11.88
N ASN A 136 12.10 15.41 -11.93
CA ASN A 136 10.90 14.71 -11.50
C ASN A 136 10.96 14.43 -9.98
N TYR A 137 10.89 15.50 -9.19
CA TYR A 137 11.12 15.40 -7.73
C TYR A 137 10.05 14.60 -7.00
N THR A 138 8.80 14.64 -7.48
CA THR A 138 7.68 13.89 -6.90
C THR A 138 7.91 12.38 -6.97
N GLU A 139 8.31 11.90 -8.14
CA GLU A 139 8.63 10.49 -8.40
C GLU A 139 9.90 10.08 -7.65
N ALA A 140 10.90 10.96 -7.58
CA ALA A 140 12.12 10.70 -6.82
C ALA A 140 11.83 10.51 -5.32
N THR A 141 10.97 11.34 -4.73
CA THR A 141 10.57 11.21 -3.32
C THR A 141 9.84 9.91 -3.08
N GLY A 142 8.86 9.55 -3.92
CA GLY A 142 8.13 8.29 -3.80
C GLY A 142 9.05 7.06 -3.89
N ASP A 143 10.05 7.09 -4.78
CA ASP A 143 11.06 6.05 -4.87
C ASP A 143 11.97 5.98 -3.62
N CYS A 144 12.33 7.12 -3.02
CA CYS A 144 13.10 7.15 -1.78
C CYS A 144 12.31 6.59 -0.60
N GLU A 145 11.04 6.97 -0.46
CA GLU A 145 10.13 6.42 0.55
C GLU A 145 10.00 4.90 0.40
N ARG A 146 9.89 4.41 -0.84
CA ARG A 146 9.84 2.97 -1.11
C ARG A 146 11.14 2.27 -0.74
N ALA A 147 12.30 2.84 -1.06
CA ALA A 147 13.60 2.30 -0.68
C ALA A 147 13.74 2.19 0.85
N ILE A 148 13.28 3.19 1.60
CA ILE A 148 13.28 3.22 3.07
C ILE A 148 12.31 2.18 3.65
N ALA A 149 11.13 2.01 3.04
CA ALA A 149 10.18 0.99 3.47
C ALA A 149 10.72 -0.43 3.30
N ILE A 150 11.56 -0.65 2.28
CA ILE A 150 12.23 -1.94 2.02
C ILE A 150 13.41 -2.15 2.96
N ASP A 151 14.32 -1.17 3.05
CA ASP A 151 15.48 -1.19 3.93
C ASP A 151 15.58 0.13 4.69
N PRO A 152 15.06 0.18 5.93
CA PRO A 152 15.13 1.38 6.77
C PRO A 152 16.55 1.81 7.12
N SER A 153 17.56 0.96 6.94
CA SER A 153 18.97 1.29 7.18
C SER A 153 19.66 1.91 5.96
N TYR A 154 18.98 1.99 4.82
CA TYR A 154 19.58 2.45 3.57
C TYR A 154 19.74 3.98 3.51
N SER A 155 20.82 4.45 4.13
CA SER A 155 21.15 5.87 4.31
C SER A 155 21.14 6.71 3.04
N LYS A 156 21.45 6.13 1.87
CA LYS A 156 21.44 6.84 0.58
C LYS A 156 20.05 7.32 0.17
N ALA A 157 18.98 6.63 0.59
CA ALA A 157 17.61 7.04 0.27
C ALA A 157 17.23 8.31 1.03
N TYR A 158 17.55 8.40 2.33
CA TYR A 158 17.32 9.60 3.12
C TYR A 158 18.06 10.83 2.57
N GLY A 159 19.30 10.65 2.09
CA GLY A 159 20.08 11.74 1.51
C GLY A 159 19.57 12.25 0.16
N ARG A 160 18.58 11.58 -0.46
CA ARG A 160 17.98 11.97 -1.74
C ARG A 160 16.58 12.59 -1.59
N MET A 161 16.03 12.65 -0.38
CA MET A 161 14.73 13.24 -0.09
C MET A 161 14.76 14.77 0.13
N GLY A 162 15.94 15.39 0.27
CA GLY A 162 16.12 16.83 0.52
C GLY A 162 17.33 17.39 -0.22
#